data_AF-A0A418MC71-F1
#
_entry.id   AF-A0A418MC71-F1
#
_cell.length_a   1.000
_cell.length_b   1.000
_cell.length_c   1.000
_cell.angle_alpha   90.00
_cell.angle_beta   90.00
_cell.angle_gamma   90.00
#
_symmetry.space_group_name_H-M   'P 1'
#
loop_
_entity.id
_entity.type
_entity.pdbx_description
1 polymer ?
#
loop_
_entity_poly.entity_id
_entity_poly.type
_entity_poly.pdbx_seq_one_letter_code
_entity_poly.pdbx_strand_id
1 'polypeptide(L)'
;MNQSMQPLSSSVRQPAGLREILLALLPRIRFNSPFFIRLRHWEYWPFAVVYFPIFIYHLWLSIKARSLFFFSAANPSIETGGLLGESKIDILDLISDEFKPKTLFVPADTHINDVFAQIDAHGLTFPLIAKPNVGERGWRVEKLEHWEDLVNYCQGSPVDFLIQEYVDEPLELGVFYYRFPGQVQGVISSIVQKAFLTIRGNGQNCIEELIMQNERAILQLPALTAKYGHRFHEIPAPGEVITLVPIGNHSKGTTFLDANHLITPGLTRVFDRISAPIDGFYYGRYDLRTRSMADLYAGRHIRVMELNGAGAEPAHIYQPGFSIWEAWNVLVSHWRVLYDISRENHRRGVAYMTLSEVVRIWRRIQRNK
;
A
#
# COMPACT_ATOMS: atom_id res chain seq x y z
N MET A 1 -84.08 -33.18 -21.42
CA MET A 1 -82.91 -33.68 -22.19
C MET A 1 -82.40 -32.56 -23.07
N ASN A 2 -81.26 -31.95 -22.71
CA ASN A 2 -80.26 -31.42 -23.63
C ASN A 2 -79.12 -30.82 -22.78
N GLN A 3 -78.01 -31.55 -22.71
CA GLN A 3 -76.75 -31.07 -22.15
C GLN A 3 -76.01 -30.26 -23.24
N SER A 4 -75.62 -29.04 -22.91
CA SER A 4 -74.74 -28.20 -23.71
C SER A 4 -73.28 -28.56 -23.45
N MET A 5 -72.57 -29.04 -24.47
CA MET A 5 -71.11 -29.19 -24.47
C MET A 5 -70.42 -27.82 -24.65
N GLN A 6 -69.44 -27.52 -23.79
CA GLN A 6 -68.47 -26.43 -23.97
C GLN A 6 -67.30 -26.88 -24.88
N PRO A 7 -66.69 -25.99 -25.68
CA PRO A 7 -65.46 -26.31 -26.39
C PRO A 7 -64.21 -26.02 -25.55
N LEU A 8 -63.27 -26.97 -25.57
CA LEU A 8 -61.92 -26.88 -25.00
C LEU A 8 -61.08 -25.82 -25.75
N SER A 9 -60.58 -24.80 -25.03
CA SER A 9 -59.56 -23.89 -25.55
C SER A 9 -58.16 -24.49 -25.36
N SER A 10 -57.51 -24.88 -26.46
CA SER A 10 -56.09 -25.22 -26.48
C SER A 10 -55.24 -23.94 -26.51
N SER A 11 -54.58 -23.61 -25.39
CA SER A 11 -53.58 -22.53 -25.37
C SER A 11 -52.28 -23.04 -26.02
N VAL A 12 -52.10 -22.75 -27.30
CA VAL A 12 -50.84 -22.97 -28.01
C VAL A 12 -49.79 -22.02 -27.43
N ARG A 13 -48.75 -22.56 -26.77
CA ARG A 13 -47.54 -21.79 -26.42
C ARG A 13 -46.85 -21.38 -27.71
N GLN A 14 -46.75 -20.07 -27.97
CA GLN A 14 -45.90 -19.56 -29.04
C GLN A 14 -44.43 -19.90 -28.75
N PRO A 15 -43.64 -20.33 -29.75
CA PRO A 15 -42.21 -20.54 -29.56
C PRO A 15 -41.52 -19.19 -29.37
N ALA A 16 -40.61 -19.10 -28.38
CA ALA A 16 -39.79 -17.92 -28.15
C ALA A 16 -39.16 -17.45 -29.46
N GLY A 17 -39.27 -16.15 -29.75
CA GLY A 17 -38.79 -15.60 -31.01
C GLY A 17 -37.27 -15.79 -31.12
N LEU A 18 -36.76 -16.02 -32.33
CA LEU A 18 -35.32 -16.16 -32.61
C LEU A 18 -34.48 -15.04 -31.98
N ARG A 19 -35.08 -13.84 -31.83
CA ARG A 19 -34.51 -12.66 -31.17
C ARG A 19 -34.36 -12.80 -29.65
N GLU A 20 -35.29 -13.46 -28.96
CA GLU A 20 -35.21 -13.72 -27.52
C GLU A 20 -34.18 -14.82 -27.22
N ILE A 21 -34.09 -15.82 -28.10
CA ILE A 21 -33.06 -16.86 -28.05
C ILE A 21 -31.67 -16.24 -28.30
N LEU A 22 -31.55 -15.35 -29.30
CA LEU A 22 -30.31 -14.61 -29.58
C LEU A 22 -29.91 -13.64 -28.45
N LEU A 23 -30.87 -12.97 -27.80
CA LEU A 23 -30.61 -12.12 -26.62
C LEU A 23 -30.26 -12.92 -25.36
N ALA A 24 -30.74 -14.16 -25.24
CA ALA A 24 -30.35 -15.09 -24.18
C ALA A 24 -28.97 -15.76 -24.44
N LEU A 25 -28.56 -15.86 -25.71
CA LEU A 25 -27.26 -16.41 -26.16
C LEU A 25 -26.15 -15.36 -26.25
N LEU A 26 -26.49 -14.07 -26.30
CA LEU A 26 -25.50 -13.02 -26.10
C LEU A 26 -25.01 -13.15 -24.65
N PRO A 27 -23.73 -13.47 -24.39
CA PRO A 27 -23.21 -13.37 -23.05
C PRO A 27 -23.52 -11.96 -22.60
N ARG A 28 -24.31 -11.79 -21.52
CA ARG A 28 -24.41 -10.51 -20.84
C ARG A 28 -22.97 -10.13 -20.52
N ILE A 29 -22.37 -9.24 -21.32
CA ILE A 29 -21.03 -8.74 -21.07
C ILE A 29 -21.15 -8.04 -19.72
N ARG A 30 -20.79 -8.76 -18.67
CA ARG A 30 -20.76 -8.21 -17.33
C ARG A 30 -19.57 -7.28 -17.31
N PHE A 31 -19.80 -5.99 -17.57
CA PHE A 31 -18.79 -4.93 -17.46
C PHE A 31 -18.17 -4.85 -16.05
N ASN A 32 -18.81 -5.51 -15.07
CA ASN A 32 -18.35 -5.69 -13.69
C ASN A 32 -17.45 -6.94 -13.53
N SER A 33 -16.99 -7.57 -14.61
CA SER A 33 -16.02 -8.67 -14.49
C SER A 33 -14.64 -8.13 -14.08
N PRO A 34 -13.86 -8.89 -13.30
CA PRO A 34 -12.49 -8.49 -12.91
C PRO A 34 -11.61 -8.06 -14.09
N PHE A 35 -11.80 -8.67 -15.27
CA PHE A 35 -11.06 -8.33 -16.47
C PHE A 35 -11.36 -6.89 -16.95
N PHE A 36 -12.64 -6.53 -17.09
CA PHE A 36 -13.02 -5.19 -17.56
C PHE A 36 -12.72 -4.11 -16.53
N ILE A 37 -12.83 -4.41 -15.24
CA ILE A 37 -12.41 -3.50 -14.16
C ILE A 37 -10.91 -3.19 -14.31
N ARG A 38 -10.05 -4.21 -14.42
CA ARG A 38 -8.61 -4.01 -14.61
C ARG A 38 -8.27 -3.30 -15.90
N LEU A 39 -9.04 -3.50 -16.97
CA LEU A 39 -8.81 -2.82 -18.25
C LEU A 39 -9.12 -1.32 -18.17
N ARG A 40 -10.24 -0.94 -17.54
CA ARG A 40 -10.69 0.47 -17.44
C ARG A 40 -9.92 1.29 -16.41
N HIS A 41 -9.47 0.65 -15.34
CA HIS A 41 -8.85 1.31 -14.20
C HIS A 41 -7.34 1.02 -14.19
N TRP A 42 -6.55 1.98 -14.69
CA TRP A 42 -5.11 1.81 -14.85
C TRP A 42 -4.36 1.63 -13.52
N GLU A 43 -4.97 2.03 -12.40
CA GLU A 43 -4.45 1.76 -11.05
C GLU A 43 -4.20 0.26 -10.79
N TYR A 44 -4.86 -0.64 -11.54
CA TYR A 44 -4.66 -2.09 -11.47
C TYR A 44 -3.80 -2.66 -12.60
N TRP A 45 -3.27 -1.82 -13.50
CA TRP A 45 -2.44 -2.28 -14.59
C TRP A 45 -1.12 -2.86 -14.07
N PRO A 46 -0.52 -3.82 -14.80
CA PRO A 46 0.77 -4.36 -14.41
C PRO A 46 1.83 -3.25 -14.30
N PHE A 47 2.65 -3.31 -13.25
CA PHE A 47 3.73 -2.35 -12.98
C PHE A 47 4.58 -2.06 -14.23
N ALA A 48 4.98 -3.11 -14.96
CA ALA A 48 5.80 -2.98 -16.16
C ALA A 48 5.16 -2.11 -17.26
N VAL A 49 3.83 -2.16 -17.41
CA VAL A 49 3.10 -1.36 -18.41
C VAL A 49 3.11 0.12 -18.02
N VAL A 50 2.80 0.41 -16.75
CA VAL A 50 2.79 1.79 -16.22
C VAL A 50 4.20 2.40 -16.23
N TYR A 51 5.22 1.61 -15.89
CA TYR A 51 6.59 2.09 -15.71
C TYR A 51 7.46 2.08 -16.96
N PHE A 52 7.02 1.49 -18.08
CA PHE A 52 7.82 1.45 -19.29
C PHE A 52 8.29 2.85 -19.77
N PRO A 53 7.42 3.88 -19.86
CA PRO A 53 7.86 5.23 -20.24
C PRO A 53 8.81 5.86 -19.20
N ILE A 54 8.57 5.58 -17.92
CA ILE A 54 9.38 6.08 -16.81
C ILE A 54 10.78 5.46 -16.82
N PHE A 55 10.89 4.19 -17.20
CA PHE A 55 12.17 3.52 -17.37
C PHE A 55 13.02 4.17 -18.47
N ILE A 56 12.42 4.56 -19.60
CA ILE A 56 13.11 5.31 -20.67
C ILE A 56 13.63 6.65 -20.12
N TYR A 57 12.80 7.36 -19.34
CA TYR A 57 13.21 8.61 -18.72
C TYR A 57 14.33 8.42 -17.69
N HIS A 58 14.28 7.35 -16.88
CA HIS A 58 15.37 6.97 -15.99
C HIS A 58 16.67 6.75 -16.76
N LEU A 59 16.67 6.03 -17.89
CA LEU A 59 17.88 5.86 -18.72
C LEU A 59 18.46 7.20 -19.19
N TRP A 60 17.60 8.15 -19.59
CA TRP A 60 18.03 9.50 -19.95
C TRP A 60 18.69 10.23 -18.76
N LEU A 61 18.11 10.16 -17.56
CA LEU A 61 18.70 10.73 -16.34
C LEU A 61 20.03 10.05 -15.99
N SER A 62 20.12 8.73 -16.17
CA SER A 62 21.32 7.94 -15.91
C SER A 62 22.49 8.32 -16.83
N ILE A 63 22.21 8.62 -18.11
CA ILE A 63 23.21 9.18 -19.04
C ILE A 63 23.71 10.53 -18.51
N LYS A 64 22.80 11.41 -18.09
CA LYS A 64 23.17 12.72 -17.52
C LYS A 64 23.94 12.62 -16.21
N ALA A 65 23.64 11.61 -15.38
CA ALA A 65 24.35 11.33 -14.14
C ALA A 65 25.69 10.63 -14.36
N ARG A 66 25.90 10.02 -15.53
CA ARG A 66 26.97 9.05 -15.82
C ARG A 66 26.95 7.86 -14.85
N SER A 67 25.76 7.47 -14.40
CA SER A 67 25.55 6.32 -13.52
C SER A 67 24.12 5.83 -13.66
N LEU A 68 23.94 4.52 -13.84
CA LEU A 68 22.62 3.85 -13.78
C LEU A 68 22.04 3.86 -12.36
N PHE A 69 22.87 4.10 -11.35
CA PHE A 69 22.52 3.99 -9.94
C PHE A 69 22.57 5.34 -9.22
N PHE A 70 22.36 6.44 -9.96
CA PHE A 70 22.46 7.80 -9.38
C PHE A 70 21.56 7.97 -8.14
N PHE A 71 20.38 7.35 -8.15
CA PHE A 71 19.40 7.40 -7.06
C PHE A 71 19.96 6.94 -5.71
N SER A 72 21.03 6.15 -5.70
CA SER A 72 21.66 5.67 -4.46
C SER A 72 22.24 6.79 -3.60
N ALA A 73 22.55 7.94 -4.19
CA ALA A 73 23.00 9.12 -3.46
C ALA A 73 21.85 10.03 -2.99
N ALA A 74 20.59 9.68 -3.24
CA ALA A 74 19.45 10.50 -2.85
C ALA A 74 19.34 10.65 -1.34
N ASN A 75 19.51 9.55 -0.60
CA ASN A 75 19.43 9.51 0.85
C ASN A 75 20.68 8.82 1.42
N PRO A 76 21.78 9.55 1.71
CA PRO A 76 23.05 8.95 2.15
C PRO A 76 23.00 8.05 3.38
N SER A 77 22.02 8.25 4.28
CA SER A 77 21.85 7.42 5.48
C SER A 77 21.00 6.17 5.27
N ILE A 78 20.40 6.01 4.09
CA ILE A 78 19.54 4.88 3.76
C ILE A 78 20.24 4.04 2.69
N GLU A 79 20.38 2.75 2.95
CA GLU A 79 21.00 1.83 2.00
C GLU A 79 20.32 1.91 0.62
N THR A 80 21.11 1.99 -0.46
CA THR A 80 20.64 2.21 -1.84
C THR A 80 19.88 3.51 -2.09
N GLY A 81 19.94 4.47 -1.16
CA GLY A 81 19.05 5.62 -1.15
C GLY A 81 17.60 5.25 -0.82
N GLY A 82 17.34 4.01 -0.41
CA GLY A 82 16.03 3.43 -0.14
C GLY A 82 15.27 3.03 -1.40
N LEU A 83 15.96 2.54 -2.44
CA LEU A 83 15.31 1.94 -3.61
C LEU A 83 15.06 0.44 -3.44
N LEU A 84 16.00 -0.29 -2.83
CA LEU A 84 15.94 -1.75 -2.70
C LEU A 84 16.76 -2.27 -1.51
N GLY A 85 16.13 -3.17 -0.74
CA GLY A 85 16.82 -4.05 0.20
C GLY A 85 17.16 -3.41 1.54
N GLU A 86 16.63 -2.22 1.81
CA GLU A 86 16.80 -1.50 3.06
C GLU A 86 16.22 -2.27 4.26
N SER A 87 16.88 -2.13 5.41
CA SER A 87 16.35 -2.58 6.69
C SER A 87 15.32 -1.58 7.21
N LYS A 88 14.14 -2.09 7.57
CA LYS A 88 13.08 -1.27 8.17
C LYS A 88 13.49 -0.72 9.54
N ILE A 89 14.20 -1.50 10.36
CA ILE A 89 14.63 -1.01 11.67
C ILE A 89 15.69 0.07 11.53
N ASP A 90 16.67 -0.09 10.64
CA ASP A 90 17.71 0.92 10.42
C ASP A 90 17.11 2.27 10.04
N ILE A 91 16.05 2.29 9.22
CA ILE A 91 15.36 3.53 8.86
C ILE A 91 14.50 4.08 10.01
N LEU A 92 13.76 3.21 10.70
CA LEU A 92 12.93 3.64 11.83
C LEU A 92 13.78 4.23 12.97
N ASP A 93 15.00 3.73 13.16
CA ASP A 93 15.94 4.22 14.17
C ASP A 93 16.48 5.61 13.88
N LEU A 94 16.40 6.07 12.62
CA LEU A 94 16.71 7.47 12.29
C LEU A 94 15.60 8.44 12.71
N ILE A 95 14.37 7.96 12.95
CA ILE A 95 13.21 8.78 13.32
C ILE A 95 13.14 8.91 14.84
N SER A 96 12.90 10.13 15.32
CA SER A 96 12.66 10.41 16.75
C SER A 96 11.56 9.52 17.33
N ASP A 97 11.80 8.96 18.52
CA ASP A 97 10.88 8.09 19.24
C ASP A 97 9.49 8.71 19.47
N GLU A 98 9.39 10.05 19.51
CA GLU A 98 8.11 10.74 19.67
C GLU A 98 7.15 10.50 18.49
N PHE A 99 7.69 10.21 17.30
CA PHE A 99 6.95 10.08 16.06
C PHE A 99 6.78 8.64 15.60
N LYS A 100 7.41 7.64 16.21
CA LYS A 100 7.28 6.23 15.78
C LYS A 100 6.62 5.36 16.85
N PRO A 101 5.93 4.29 16.46
CA PRO A 101 5.48 3.27 17.41
C PRO A 101 6.66 2.55 18.03
N LYS A 102 6.49 2.02 19.25
CA LYS A 102 7.48 1.12 19.83
C LYS A 102 7.71 -0.06 18.90
N THR A 103 8.97 -0.36 18.62
CA THR A 103 9.36 -1.40 17.67
C THR A 103 10.53 -2.19 18.25
N LEU A 104 10.41 -3.51 18.21
CA LEU A 104 11.42 -4.47 18.62
C LEU A 104 11.96 -5.18 17.38
N PHE A 105 13.27 -5.23 17.23
CA PHE A 105 13.94 -6.07 16.22
C PHE A 105 14.22 -7.45 16.79
N VAL A 106 13.85 -8.49 16.04
CA VAL A 106 14.02 -9.90 16.43
C VAL A 106 14.81 -10.64 15.34
N PRO A 107 16.05 -11.06 15.65
CA PRO A 107 16.81 -11.95 14.77
C PRO A 107 16.08 -13.28 14.52
N ALA A 108 16.21 -13.84 13.30
CA ALA A 108 15.50 -15.05 12.88
C ALA A 108 15.65 -16.25 13.84
N ASP A 109 16.84 -16.42 14.43
CA ASP A 109 17.18 -17.56 15.28
C ASP A 109 16.87 -17.34 16.77
N THR A 110 16.15 -16.26 17.11
CA THR A 110 15.83 -15.94 18.51
C THR A 110 14.81 -16.93 19.07
N HIS A 111 15.10 -17.48 20.26
CA HIS A 111 14.18 -18.41 20.91
C HIS A 111 12.91 -17.68 21.38
N ILE A 112 11.74 -18.31 21.22
CA ILE A 112 10.43 -17.69 21.51
C ILE A 112 10.31 -17.12 22.92
N ASN A 113 10.90 -17.78 23.93
CA ASN A 113 10.90 -17.28 25.31
C ASN A 113 11.67 -15.96 25.46
N ASP A 114 12.76 -15.79 24.71
CA ASP A 114 13.53 -14.55 24.71
C ASP A 114 12.75 -13.44 24.00
N VAL A 115 11.99 -13.78 22.96
CA VAL A 115 11.08 -12.84 22.30
C VAL A 115 10.02 -12.34 23.27
N PHE A 116 9.38 -13.23 24.04
CA PHE A 116 8.42 -12.83 25.09
C PHE A 116 9.04 -11.92 26.14
N ALA A 117 10.22 -12.27 26.65
CA ALA A 117 10.93 -11.44 27.63
C ALA A 117 11.26 -10.04 27.07
N GLN A 118 11.63 -9.96 25.78
CA GLN A 118 11.89 -8.68 25.12
C GLN A 118 10.60 -7.86 24.93
N ILE A 119 9.48 -8.47 24.55
CA ILE A 119 8.18 -7.81 24.44
C ILE A 119 7.78 -7.18 25.79
N ASP A 120 7.89 -7.94 26.87
CA ASP A 120 7.56 -7.47 28.22
C ASP A 120 8.50 -6.34 28.65
N ALA A 121 9.81 -6.47 28.42
CA ALA A 121 10.80 -5.44 28.74
C ALA A 121 10.58 -4.13 27.97
N HIS A 122 10.07 -4.19 26.73
CA HIS A 122 9.73 -3.01 25.93
C HIS A 122 8.33 -2.46 26.25
N GLY A 123 7.55 -3.15 27.09
CA GLY A 123 6.18 -2.80 27.42
C GLY A 123 5.30 -2.76 26.18
N LEU A 124 5.44 -3.76 25.30
CA LEU A 124 4.59 -3.99 24.14
C LEU A 124 3.39 -4.83 24.55
N THR A 125 2.19 -4.42 24.14
CA THR A 125 0.94 -5.11 24.46
C THR A 125 0.18 -5.44 23.19
N PHE A 126 -0.51 -6.59 23.18
CA PHE A 126 -1.36 -6.96 22.06
C PHE A 126 -2.54 -5.98 21.88
N PRO A 127 -2.98 -5.73 20.64
CA PRO A 127 -2.45 -6.31 19.40
C PRO A 127 -1.09 -5.74 18.97
N LEU A 128 -0.30 -6.55 18.25
CA LEU A 128 1.01 -6.21 17.71
C LEU A 128 1.03 -6.40 16.19
N ILE A 129 1.98 -5.75 15.51
CA ILE A 129 2.28 -5.98 14.10
C ILE A 129 3.61 -6.71 13.99
N ALA A 130 3.61 -7.87 13.35
CA ALA A 130 4.83 -8.56 12.94
C ALA A 130 5.10 -8.33 11.46
N LYS A 131 6.34 -7.94 11.12
CA LYS A 131 6.76 -7.72 9.72
C LYS A 131 8.22 -8.06 9.49
N PRO A 132 8.62 -8.60 8.32
CA PRO A 132 10.02 -8.86 8.01
C PRO A 132 10.84 -7.56 8.00
N ASN A 133 12.07 -7.61 8.53
CA ASN A 133 12.97 -6.46 8.55
C ASN A 133 13.27 -5.98 7.12
N VAL A 134 13.47 -6.92 6.19
CA VAL A 134 13.64 -6.65 4.75
C VAL A 134 12.47 -7.26 3.98
N GLY A 135 11.83 -6.48 3.11
CA GLY A 135 10.70 -6.95 2.31
C GLY A 135 9.76 -5.82 1.90
N GLU A 136 8.99 -6.03 0.83
CA GLU A 136 8.13 -5.00 0.22
C GLU A 136 6.67 -5.46 0.12
N ARG A 137 5.77 -4.52 -0.17
CA ARG A 137 4.36 -4.78 -0.56
C ARG A 137 3.56 -5.58 0.45
N GLY A 138 3.86 -5.44 1.75
CA GLY A 138 3.14 -6.11 2.83
C GLY A 138 3.37 -7.63 2.88
N TRP A 139 4.47 -8.12 2.30
CA TRP A 139 4.83 -9.53 2.40
C TRP A 139 5.07 -9.91 3.87
N ARG A 140 4.29 -10.88 4.35
CA ARG A 140 4.29 -11.41 5.74
C ARG A 140 4.10 -10.34 6.83
N VAL A 141 3.33 -9.30 6.52
CA VAL A 141 2.87 -8.35 7.53
C VAL A 141 1.59 -8.91 8.15
N GLU A 142 1.62 -9.19 9.45
CA GLU A 142 0.55 -9.84 10.17
C GLU A 142 0.19 -9.06 11.43
N LYS A 143 -1.11 -8.93 11.71
CA LYS A 143 -1.60 -8.41 12.99
C LYS A 143 -1.75 -9.59 13.94
N LEU A 144 -1.00 -9.55 15.03
CA LEU A 144 -1.05 -10.52 16.11
C LEU A 144 -2.04 -10.00 17.14
N GLU A 145 -3.11 -10.74 17.39
CA GLU A 145 -4.13 -10.37 18.38
C GLU A 145 -3.79 -10.99 19.75
N HIS A 146 -3.03 -12.10 19.77
CA HIS A 146 -2.70 -12.85 20.98
C HIS A 146 -1.30 -13.51 20.88
N TRP A 147 -0.84 -14.12 21.98
CA TRP A 147 0.48 -14.76 22.04
C TRP A 147 0.59 -15.98 21.12
N GLU A 148 -0.51 -16.70 20.86
CA GLU A 148 -0.55 -17.83 19.93
C GLU A 148 -0.18 -17.40 18.50
N ASP A 149 -0.64 -16.21 18.09
CA ASP A 149 -0.32 -15.64 16.78
C ASP A 149 1.18 -15.38 16.65
N LEU A 150 1.82 -14.89 17.74
CA LEU A 150 3.26 -14.67 17.78
C LEU A 150 4.05 -15.98 17.63
N VAL A 151 3.63 -17.04 18.33
CA VAL A 151 4.27 -18.36 18.22
C VAL A 151 4.19 -18.87 16.78
N ASN A 152 3.00 -18.79 16.17
CA ASN A 152 2.79 -19.19 14.78
C ASN A 152 3.67 -18.38 13.81
N TYR A 153 3.77 -17.07 14.02
CA TYR A 153 4.60 -16.19 13.19
C TYR A 153 6.09 -16.57 13.29
N CYS A 154 6.62 -16.74 14.50
CA CYS A 154 8.02 -17.06 14.74
C CYS A 154 8.40 -18.43 14.13
N GLN A 155 7.56 -19.46 14.32
CA GLN A 155 7.79 -20.79 13.72
C GLN A 155 7.79 -20.75 12.19
N GLY A 156 7.02 -19.83 11.61
CA GLY A 156 6.92 -19.69 10.17
C GLY A 156 8.00 -18.80 9.54
N SER A 157 8.71 -17.95 10.29
CA SER A 157 9.56 -16.88 9.75
C SER A 157 11.05 -17.25 9.74
N PRO A 158 11.67 -17.52 8.57
CA PRO A 158 13.09 -17.86 8.48
C PRO A 158 14.01 -16.63 8.41
N VAL A 159 13.49 -15.44 8.68
CA VAL A 159 14.20 -14.16 8.50
C VAL A 159 14.00 -13.25 9.69
N ASP A 160 14.93 -12.31 9.86
CA ASP A 160 14.81 -11.26 10.86
C ASP A 160 13.53 -10.45 10.65
N PHE A 161 12.85 -10.14 11.74
CA PHE A 161 11.56 -9.48 11.73
C PHE A 161 11.44 -8.44 12.83
N LEU A 162 10.39 -7.63 12.73
CA LEU A 162 10.05 -6.58 13.66
C LEU A 162 8.73 -6.93 14.34
N ILE A 163 8.66 -6.67 15.64
CA ILE A 163 7.42 -6.64 16.41
C ILE A 163 7.16 -5.19 16.78
N GLN A 164 6.06 -4.64 16.29
CA GLN A 164 5.74 -3.22 16.39
C GLN A 164 4.38 -3.04 17.10
N GLU A 165 4.26 -2.01 17.93
CA GLU A 165 2.99 -1.58 18.52
C GLU A 165 1.94 -1.37 17.43
N TYR A 166 0.73 -1.90 17.65
CA TYR A 166 -0.39 -1.64 16.75
C TYR A 166 -0.94 -0.22 16.98
N VAL A 167 -0.81 0.63 15.97
CA VAL A 167 -1.31 2.00 16.02
C VAL A 167 -2.76 2.04 15.51
N ASP A 168 -3.73 2.06 16.42
CA ASP A 168 -5.17 2.10 16.08
C ASP A 168 -5.71 3.53 15.87
N GLU A 169 -4.95 4.37 15.19
CA GLU A 169 -5.36 5.73 14.89
C GLU A 169 -6.17 5.78 13.57
N PRO A 170 -7.27 6.57 13.50
CA PRO A 170 -8.28 6.45 12.45
C PRO A 170 -7.84 6.98 11.08
N LEU A 171 -6.88 7.90 11.02
CA LEU A 171 -6.37 8.43 9.76
C LEU A 171 -5.05 7.75 9.41
N GLU A 172 -5.03 7.01 8.29
CA GLU A 172 -3.80 6.49 7.70
C GLU A 172 -3.45 7.27 6.42
N LEU A 173 -2.26 7.85 6.43
CA LEU A 173 -1.78 8.77 5.38
C LEU A 173 -0.40 8.33 4.87
N GLY A 174 -0.17 8.53 3.57
CA GLY A 174 1.15 8.54 2.97
C GLY A 174 1.54 9.96 2.58
N VAL A 175 2.57 10.53 3.20
CA VAL A 175 3.05 11.90 2.92
C VAL A 175 4.41 11.83 2.25
N PHE A 176 4.46 12.22 0.98
CA PHE A 176 5.68 12.30 0.21
C PHE A 176 6.34 13.64 0.45
N TYR A 177 7.57 13.61 0.94
CA TYR A 177 8.36 14.77 1.28
C TYR A 177 9.72 14.70 0.58
N TYR A 178 10.19 15.83 0.10
CA TYR A 178 11.59 15.97 -0.33
C TYR A 178 12.16 17.34 0.06
N ARG A 179 13.49 17.42 0.14
CA ARG A 179 14.25 18.65 0.37
C ARG A 179 15.57 18.56 -0.36
N PHE A 180 16.03 19.65 -0.97
CA PHE A 180 17.34 19.63 -1.59
C PHE A 180 18.44 19.72 -0.53
N PRO A 181 19.60 19.06 -0.75
CA PRO A 181 20.72 19.18 0.17
C PRO A 181 21.12 20.64 0.42
N GLY A 182 21.27 21.01 1.68
CA GLY A 182 21.57 22.39 2.11
C GLY A 182 20.37 23.35 2.13
N GLN A 183 19.18 22.93 1.72
CA GLN A 183 17.96 23.69 2.00
C GLN A 183 17.44 23.36 3.40
N VAL A 184 16.76 24.33 4.02
CA VAL A 184 16.12 24.15 5.34
C VAL A 184 14.70 23.62 5.18
N GLN A 185 13.96 24.19 4.23
CA GLN A 185 12.57 23.85 3.95
C GLN A 185 12.50 22.86 2.78
N GLY A 186 11.65 21.85 2.93
CA GLY A 186 11.31 20.90 1.88
C GLY A 186 9.98 21.22 1.21
N VAL A 187 9.44 20.20 0.55
CA VAL A 187 8.19 20.23 -0.20
C VAL A 187 7.45 18.93 0.08
N ILE A 188 6.17 19.05 0.43
CA ILE A 188 5.25 17.92 0.36
C ILE A 188 4.67 17.91 -1.04
N SER A 189 4.92 16.86 -1.81
CA SER A 189 4.47 16.76 -3.21
C SER A 189 3.32 15.78 -3.43
N SER A 190 3.00 14.98 -2.41
CA SER A 190 1.91 14.02 -2.47
C SER A 190 1.41 13.73 -1.06
N ILE A 191 0.09 13.79 -0.87
CA ILE A 191 -0.59 13.19 0.28
C ILE A 191 -1.60 12.20 -0.26
N VAL A 192 -1.51 10.96 0.19
CA VAL A 192 -2.52 9.93 -0.06
C VAL A 192 -3.22 9.62 1.24
N GLN A 193 -4.56 9.59 1.24
CA GLN A 193 -5.35 9.04 2.32
C GLN A 193 -5.76 7.61 1.98
N LYS A 194 -5.59 6.69 2.92
CA LYS A 194 -5.92 5.28 2.73
C LYS A 194 -7.31 4.99 3.26
N ALA A 195 -8.21 4.55 2.39
CA ALA A 195 -9.54 4.08 2.77
C ALA A 195 -9.58 2.55 2.63
N PHE A 196 -9.74 1.85 3.75
CA PHE A 196 -9.74 0.39 3.75
C PHE A 196 -10.91 -0.19 2.95
N LEU A 197 -10.71 -1.41 2.45
CA LEU A 197 -11.74 -2.11 1.71
C LEU A 197 -12.89 -2.49 2.64
N THR A 198 -14.06 -1.87 2.45
CA THR A 198 -15.26 -2.14 3.24
C THR A 198 -16.44 -2.54 2.38
N ILE A 199 -17.37 -3.30 2.96
CA ILE A 199 -18.73 -3.48 2.45
C ILE A 199 -19.73 -2.97 3.48
N ARG A 200 -20.93 -2.60 3.03
CA ARG A 200 -22.02 -2.15 3.89
C ARG A 200 -23.21 -3.11 3.77
N GLY A 201 -23.68 -3.62 4.90
CA GLY A 201 -24.85 -4.47 4.98
C GLY A 201 -26.12 -3.76 4.54
N ASN A 202 -26.96 -4.47 3.80
CA ASN A 202 -28.29 -4.03 3.43
C ASN A 202 -29.39 -4.91 4.06
N GLY A 203 -29.02 -5.87 4.91
CA GLY A 203 -29.93 -6.83 5.55
C GLY A 203 -30.55 -7.88 4.61
N GLN A 204 -30.12 -7.93 3.34
CA GLN A 204 -30.68 -8.82 2.32
C GLN A 204 -29.60 -9.67 1.66
N ASN A 205 -28.50 -9.07 1.26
CA ASN A 205 -27.40 -9.74 0.59
C ASN A 205 -26.38 -10.27 1.59
N CYS A 206 -25.86 -11.46 1.31
CA CYS A 206 -24.75 -12.01 2.08
C CYS A 206 -23.42 -11.32 1.75
N ILE A 207 -22.39 -11.56 2.55
CA ILE A 207 -21.06 -10.98 2.37
C ILE A 207 -20.51 -11.25 0.96
N GLU A 208 -20.67 -12.48 0.44
CA GLU A 208 -20.24 -12.84 -0.92
C GLU A 208 -20.89 -11.96 -1.98
N GLU A 209 -22.20 -11.81 -1.93
CA GLU A 209 -22.97 -11.00 -2.88
C GLU A 209 -22.57 -9.53 -2.81
N LEU A 210 -22.38 -8.98 -1.61
CA LEU A 210 -21.91 -7.61 -1.40
C LEU A 210 -20.49 -7.40 -1.97
N ILE A 211 -19.60 -8.39 -1.83
CA ILE A 211 -18.26 -8.36 -2.44
C ILE A 211 -18.36 -8.37 -3.97
N MET A 212 -19.21 -9.22 -4.55
CA MET A 212 -19.39 -9.32 -6.00
C MET A 212 -20.00 -8.07 -6.62
N GLN A 213 -20.75 -7.28 -5.84
CA GLN A 213 -21.32 -6.00 -6.27
C GLN A 213 -20.33 -4.83 -6.18
N ASN A 214 -19.20 -5.00 -5.49
CA ASN A 214 -18.17 -3.97 -5.31
C ASN A 214 -16.99 -4.22 -6.25
N GLU A 215 -16.74 -3.29 -7.18
CA GLU A 215 -15.71 -3.44 -8.22
C GLU A 215 -14.29 -3.63 -7.66
N ARG A 216 -13.97 -3.08 -6.48
CA ARG A 216 -12.66 -3.26 -5.86
C ARG A 216 -12.60 -4.55 -5.04
N ALA A 217 -13.67 -4.89 -4.32
CA ALA A 217 -13.71 -6.07 -3.48
C ALA A 217 -13.70 -7.37 -4.29
N ILE A 218 -14.40 -7.41 -5.43
CA ILE A 218 -14.42 -8.59 -6.31
C ILE A 218 -13.01 -8.95 -6.83
N LEU A 219 -12.09 -7.98 -6.97
CA LEU A 219 -10.71 -8.25 -7.36
C LEU A 219 -9.92 -9.02 -6.29
N GLN A 220 -10.39 -9.00 -5.04
CA GLN A 220 -9.80 -9.69 -3.90
C GLN A 220 -10.57 -10.98 -3.53
N LEU A 221 -11.58 -11.36 -4.33
CA LEU A 221 -12.49 -12.46 -4.03
C LEU A 221 -11.75 -13.75 -3.62
N PRO A 222 -10.72 -14.26 -4.34
CA PRO A 222 -10.04 -15.50 -3.93
C PRO A 222 -9.42 -15.42 -2.52
N ALA A 223 -8.79 -14.29 -2.18
CA ALA A 223 -8.17 -14.10 -0.88
C ALA A 223 -9.23 -13.92 0.23
N LEU A 224 -10.32 -13.22 -0.07
CA LEU A 224 -11.42 -13.02 0.87
C LEU A 224 -12.19 -14.31 1.15
N THR A 225 -12.41 -15.15 0.12
CA THR A 225 -13.03 -16.48 0.28
C THR A 225 -12.22 -17.34 1.24
N ALA A 226 -10.89 -17.38 1.09
CA ALA A 226 -10.02 -18.12 2.00
C ALA A 226 -10.06 -17.58 3.44
N LYS A 227 -10.13 -16.25 3.61
CA LYS A 227 -10.18 -15.60 4.93
C LYS A 227 -11.49 -15.83 5.67
N TYR A 228 -12.63 -15.68 5.00
CA TYR A 228 -13.94 -15.70 5.66
C TYR A 228 -14.57 -17.09 5.72
N GLY A 229 -14.22 -18.01 4.81
CA GLY A 229 -14.73 -19.38 4.82
C GLY A 229 -16.26 -19.42 4.89
N HIS A 230 -16.81 -20.12 5.88
CA HIS A 230 -18.26 -20.27 6.08
C HIS A 230 -19.00 -18.94 6.32
N ARG A 231 -18.30 -17.90 6.81
CA ARG A 231 -18.90 -16.60 7.11
C ARG A 231 -19.34 -15.84 5.85
N PHE A 232 -18.91 -16.25 4.65
CA PHE A 232 -19.30 -15.61 3.38
C PHE A 232 -20.82 -15.56 3.16
N HIS A 233 -21.56 -16.50 3.75
CA HIS A 233 -23.01 -16.57 3.63
C HIS A 233 -23.77 -15.86 4.75
N GLU A 234 -23.06 -15.22 5.69
CA GLU A 234 -23.68 -14.32 6.67
C GLU A 234 -24.31 -13.11 5.97
N ILE A 235 -25.48 -12.68 6.44
CA ILE A 235 -26.17 -11.48 5.96
C ILE A 235 -25.93 -10.36 7.00
N PRO A 236 -25.10 -9.36 6.69
CA PRO A 236 -24.84 -8.25 7.61
C PRO A 236 -26.08 -7.39 7.81
N ALA A 237 -26.23 -6.81 9.00
CA ALA A 237 -27.37 -5.97 9.33
C ALA A 237 -27.41 -4.70 8.47
N PRO A 238 -28.60 -4.11 8.22
CA PRO A 238 -28.70 -2.85 7.48
C PRO A 238 -27.82 -1.75 8.09
N GLY A 239 -26.89 -1.24 7.29
CA GLY A 239 -25.97 -0.16 7.66
C GLY A 239 -24.70 -0.59 8.42
N GLU A 240 -24.57 -1.87 8.76
CA GLU A 240 -23.33 -2.44 9.32
C GLU A 240 -22.18 -2.29 8.31
N VAL A 241 -21.03 -1.78 8.74
CA VAL A 241 -19.84 -1.65 7.89
C VAL A 241 -18.83 -2.71 8.28
N ILE A 242 -18.51 -3.60 7.36
CA ILE A 242 -17.52 -4.66 7.56
C ILE A 242 -16.24 -4.28 6.81
N THR A 243 -15.13 -4.17 7.55
CA THR A 243 -13.80 -3.98 6.97
C THR A 243 -13.24 -5.33 6.51
N LEU A 244 -13.15 -5.51 5.19
CA LEU A 244 -12.70 -6.75 4.56
C LEU A 244 -11.19 -6.95 4.74
N VAL A 245 -10.41 -5.88 4.60
CA VAL A 245 -8.94 -5.90 4.68
C VAL A 245 -8.45 -4.70 5.50
N PRO A 246 -7.96 -4.91 6.75
CA PRO A 246 -7.49 -3.82 7.63
C PRO A 246 -6.02 -3.45 7.38
N ILE A 247 -5.56 -3.47 6.12
CA ILE A 247 -4.16 -3.24 5.74
C ILE A 247 -4.11 -2.12 4.69
N GLY A 248 -3.35 -1.07 4.95
CA GLY A 248 -3.17 0.09 4.06
C GLY A 248 -2.34 -0.16 2.80
N ASN A 249 -2.66 -1.20 2.02
CA ASN A 249 -1.95 -1.59 0.80
C ASN A 249 -2.91 -1.65 -0.40
N HIS A 250 -2.58 -0.88 -1.44
CA HIS A 250 -3.37 -0.80 -2.68
C HIS A 250 -3.61 -2.17 -3.33
N SER A 251 -2.58 -3.01 -3.38
CA SER A 251 -2.67 -4.35 -3.99
C SER A 251 -3.64 -5.29 -3.26
N LYS A 252 -3.94 -5.01 -1.98
CA LYS A 252 -4.88 -5.75 -1.13
C LYS A 252 -6.28 -5.13 -1.08
N GLY A 253 -6.55 -4.14 -1.93
CA GLY A 253 -7.88 -3.53 -2.08
C GLY A 253 -8.12 -2.28 -1.25
N THR A 254 -7.12 -1.75 -0.55
CA THR A 254 -7.23 -0.41 0.03
C THR A 254 -7.28 0.63 -1.09
N THR A 255 -8.23 1.56 -0.99
CA THR A 255 -8.35 2.67 -1.93
C THR A 255 -7.37 3.76 -1.51
N PHE A 256 -6.58 4.24 -2.46
CA PHE A 256 -5.73 5.41 -2.29
C PHE A 256 -6.54 6.62 -2.77
N LEU A 257 -6.68 7.63 -1.92
CA LEU A 257 -7.42 8.86 -2.22
C LEU A 257 -6.44 10.02 -2.29
N ASP A 258 -6.53 10.84 -3.32
CA ASP A 258 -5.72 12.06 -3.42
C ASP A 258 -6.17 13.08 -2.37
N ALA A 259 -5.24 13.38 -1.47
CA ALA A 259 -5.42 14.30 -0.38
C ALA A 259 -4.48 15.52 -0.49
N ASN A 260 -4.00 15.84 -1.69
CA ASN A 260 -3.12 16.98 -1.93
C ASN A 260 -3.73 18.34 -1.55
N HIS A 261 -5.07 18.43 -1.49
CA HIS A 261 -5.78 19.61 -0.97
C HIS A 261 -5.48 19.92 0.51
N LEU A 262 -4.87 18.99 1.25
CA LEU A 262 -4.43 19.15 2.64
C LEU A 262 -3.03 19.78 2.74
N ILE A 263 -2.30 19.94 1.63
CA ILE A 263 -0.95 20.49 1.63
C ILE A 263 -1.03 21.98 1.97
N THR A 264 -0.39 22.37 3.06
CA THR A 264 -0.25 23.76 3.48
C THR A 264 1.19 24.07 3.87
N PRO A 265 1.65 25.34 3.82
CA PRO A 265 2.97 25.70 4.33
C PRO A 265 3.17 25.32 5.80
N GLY A 266 2.10 25.30 6.60
CA GLY A 266 2.13 24.84 7.99
C GLY A 266 2.45 23.35 8.09
N LEU A 267 1.79 22.53 7.28
CA LEU A 267 2.05 21.09 7.21
C LEU A 267 3.47 20.80 6.73
N THR A 268 3.97 21.51 5.72
CA THR A 268 5.36 21.37 5.27
C THR A 268 6.35 21.61 6.40
N ARG A 269 6.14 22.64 7.24
CA ARG A 269 7.00 22.90 8.41
C ARG A 269 6.97 21.79 9.46
N VAL A 270 5.84 21.09 9.61
CA VAL A 270 5.77 19.90 10.48
C VAL A 270 6.70 18.81 9.94
N PHE A 271 6.65 18.53 8.64
CA PHE A 271 7.53 17.53 8.02
C PHE A 271 8.98 17.98 7.94
N ASP A 272 9.27 19.27 7.77
CA ASP A 272 10.63 19.82 7.93
C ASP A 272 11.18 19.49 9.32
N ARG A 273 10.38 19.67 10.38
CA ARG A 273 10.77 19.37 11.77
C ARG A 273 10.99 17.87 11.99
N ILE A 274 10.14 17.01 11.43
CA ILE A 274 10.29 15.55 11.52
C ILE A 274 11.54 15.09 10.76
N SER A 275 11.83 15.70 9.60
CA SER A 275 12.89 15.26 8.68
C SER A 275 14.25 15.88 8.99
N ALA A 276 14.30 17.05 9.62
CA ALA A 276 15.54 17.78 9.88
C ALA A 276 16.57 17.00 10.73
N PRO A 277 16.19 16.24 11.78
CA PRO A 277 17.12 15.43 12.56
C PRO A 277 17.61 14.17 11.83
N ILE A 278 16.93 13.74 10.76
CA ILE A 278 17.29 12.56 9.98
C ILE A 278 18.45 12.93 9.06
N ASP A 279 19.68 12.78 9.55
CA ASP A 279 20.86 13.05 8.74
C ASP A 279 20.83 12.20 7.47
N GLY A 280 21.22 12.78 6.34
CA GLY A 280 21.23 12.08 5.05
C GLY A 280 19.85 11.69 4.48
N PHE A 281 18.72 12.24 4.95
CA PHE A 281 17.42 12.02 4.33
C PHE A 281 16.90 13.26 3.58
N TYR A 282 16.52 13.07 2.31
CA TYR A 282 16.15 14.15 1.38
C TYR A 282 14.96 13.82 0.48
N TYR A 283 14.60 12.56 0.29
CA TYR A 283 13.55 12.17 -0.64
C TYR A 283 12.86 10.88 -0.18
N GLY A 284 11.56 10.93 0.10
CA GLY A 284 10.84 9.74 0.52
C GLY A 284 9.38 9.95 0.88
N ARG A 285 8.74 8.88 1.33
CA ARG A 285 7.34 8.89 1.79
C ARG A 285 7.23 8.35 3.21
N TYR A 286 6.63 9.14 4.08
CA TYR A 286 6.18 8.74 5.40
C TYR A 286 4.83 8.03 5.27
N ASP A 287 4.75 6.77 5.68
CA ASP A 287 3.49 6.08 5.93
C ASP A 287 3.19 6.16 7.43
N LEU A 288 2.15 6.90 7.78
CA LEU A 288 1.84 7.26 9.16
C LEU A 288 0.37 7.10 9.49
N ARG A 289 0.08 7.05 10.79
CA ARG A 289 -1.26 7.27 11.32
C ARG A 289 -1.33 8.44 12.28
N THR A 290 -2.51 9.03 12.38
CA THR A 290 -2.80 10.14 13.29
C THR A 290 -4.28 10.17 13.70
N ARG A 291 -4.56 10.80 14.83
CA ARG A 291 -5.91 10.95 15.41
C ARG A 291 -6.83 11.78 14.54
N SER A 292 -6.30 12.88 14.03
CA SER A 292 -7.08 13.90 13.34
C SER A 292 -6.19 14.75 12.44
N MET A 293 -6.81 15.43 11.47
CA MET A 293 -6.08 16.43 10.67
C MET A 293 -5.56 17.59 11.52
N ALA A 294 -6.26 17.95 12.59
CA ALA A 294 -5.82 19.00 13.51
C ALA A 294 -4.50 18.60 14.21
N ASP A 295 -4.40 17.34 14.64
CA ASP A 295 -3.17 16.80 15.24
C ASP A 295 -2.03 16.76 14.23
N LEU A 296 -2.29 16.35 12.98
CA LEU A 296 -1.30 16.38 11.90
C LEU A 296 -0.75 17.80 11.66
N TYR A 297 -1.63 18.80 11.55
CA TYR A 297 -1.22 20.19 11.35
C TYR A 297 -0.49 20.79 12.56
N ALA A 298 -0.81 20.33 13.77
CA ALA A 298 -0.07 20.70 14.99
C ALA A 298 1.26 19.93 15.14
N GLY A 299 1.46 18.88 14.34
CA GLY A 299 2.57 17.95 14.47
C GLY A 299 2.56 17.16 15.79
N ARG A 300 1.37 16.75 16.23
CA ARG A 300 1.12 15.96 17.44
C ARG A 300 0.46 14.63 17.06
N HIS A 301 0.60 13.62 17.93
CA HIS A 301 -0.02 12.30 17.72
C HIS A 301 0.21 11.74 16.31
N ILE A 302 1.43 11.92 15.80
CA ILE A 302 1.89 11.32 14.55
C ILE A 302 2.61 10.03 14.91
N ARG A 303 2.28 8.96 14.19
CA ARG A 303 2.91 7.65 14.31
C ARG A 303 3.35 7.19 12.93
N VAL A 304 4.59 7.47 12.58
CA VAL A 304 5.27 7.00 11.37
C VAL A 304 5.57 5.52 11.54
N MET A 305 4.84 4.69 10.80
CA MET A 305 5.00 3.24 10.81
C MET A 305 6.12 2.79 9.87
N GLU A 306 6.32 3.54 8.77
CA GLU A 306 7.36 3.31 7.76
C GLU A 306 7.81 4.64 7.14
N LEU A 307 9.10 4.71 6.79
CA LEU A 307 9.67 5.75 5.95
C LEU A 307 10.34 5.08 4.75
N ASN A 308 9.86 5.39 3.56
CA ASN A 308 10.36 4.83 2.31
C ASN A 308 11.27 5.85 1.62
N GLY A 309 12.39 5.41 1.04
CA GLY A 309 13.35 6.29 0.34
C GLY A 309 13.04 6.46 -1.15
N ALA A 310 14.08 6.34 -1.99
CA ALA A 310 14.02 6.54 -3.44
C ALA A 310 13.00 5.64 -4.17
N GLY A 311 12.66 4.47 -3.61
CA GLY A 311 11.63 3.57 -4.13
C GLY A 311 10.20 3.97 -3.81
N ALA A 312 10.00 5.02 -3.00
CA ALA A 312 8.67 5.54 -2.72
C ALA A 312 8.02 6.11 -3.99
N GLU A 313 6.72 5.85 -4.13
CA GLU A 313 5.87 6.45 -5.14
C GLU A 313 4.94 7.53 -4.55
N PRO A 314 4.64 8.61 -5.29
CA PRO A 314 3.60 9.57 -4.94
C PRO A 314 2.22 8.92 -5.08
N ALA A 315 1.81 8.19 -4.05
CA ALA A 315 0.69 7.24 -4.11
C ALA A 315 -0.68 7.86 -4.41
N HIS A 316 -0.85 9.19 -4.35
CA HIS A 316 -2.08 9.87 -4.78
C HIS A 316 -2.43 9.62 -6.26
N ILE A 317 -1.43 9.32 -7.11
CA ILE A 317 -1.67 9.02 -8.53
C ILE A 317 -2.57 7.79 -8.71
N TYR A 318 -2.62 6.88 -7.73
CA TYR A 318 -3.46 5.69 -7.76
C TYR A 318 -4.89 5.95 -7.31
N GLN A 319 -5.34 7.21 -7.27
CA GLN A 319 -6.74 7.48 -6.98
C GLN A 319 -7.67 6.96 -8.10
N PRO A 320 -8.85 6.43 -7.76
CA PRO A 320 -9.83 6.04 -8.77
C PRO A 320 -10.17 7.19 -9.70
N GLY A 321 -9.97 6.97 -11.00
CA GLY A 321 -10.27 7.97 -12.04
C GLY A 321 -9.15 8.96 -12.35
N PHE A 322 -7.97 8.85 -11.72
CA PHE A 322 -6.81 9.65 -12.10
C PHE A 322 -6.42 9.41 -13.57
N SER A 323 -5.91 10.41 -14.27
CA SER A 323 -5.42 10.21 -15.63
C SER A 323 -4.05 9.52 -15.62
N ILE A 324 -3.85 8.52 -16.50
CA ILE A 324 -2.51 7.92 -16.69
C ILE A 324 -1.48 8.94 -17.20
N TRP A 325 -1.92 9.93 -17.99
CA TRP A 325 -1.04 11.00 -18.48
C TRP A 325 -0.60 11.93 -17.35
N GLU A 326 -1.52 12.25 -16.43
CA GLU A 326 -1.20 13.03 -15.23
C GLU A 326 -0.28 12.23 -14.31
N ALA A 327 -0.53 10.93 -14.12
CA ALA A 327 0.33 10.04 -13.36
C ALA A 327 1.76 10.02 -13.92
N TRP A 328 1.92 9.89 -15.24
CA TRP A 328 3.25 9.95 -15.86
C TRP A 328 3.93 11.30 -15.68
N ASN A 329 3.21 12.42 -15.77
CA ASN A 329 3.77 13.74 -15.51
C ASN A 329 4.27 13.85 -14.05
N VAL A 330 3.51 13.35 -13.09
CA VAL A 330 3.90 13.30 -11.67
C VAL A 330 5.15 12.44 -11.50
N LEU A 331 5.18 11.23 -12.07
CA LEU A 331 6.32 10.32 -11.98
C LEU A 331 7.58 10.91 -12.62
N VAL A 332 7.49 11.53 -13.80
CA VAL A 332 8.61 12.22 -14.46
C VAL A 332 9.15 13.35 -13.59
N SER A 333 8.27 14.16 -12.98
CA SER A 333 8.67 15.22 -12.03
C SER A 333 9.42 14.65 -10.82
N HIS A 334 8.88 13.59 -10.22
CA HIS A 334 9.50 12.91 -9.08
C HIS A 334 10.88 12.33 -9.40
N TRP A 335 11.03 11.66 -10.55
CA TRP A 335 12.34 11.15 -11.00
C TRP A 335 13.35 12.27 -11.30
N ARG A 336 12.88 13.41 -11.82
CA ARG A 336 13.73 14.59 -11.99
C ARG A 336 14.22 15.14 -10.66
N VAL A 337 13.33 15.30 -9.67
CA VAL A 337 13.68 15.74 -8.32
C VAL A 337 14.67 14.78 -7.68
N LEU A 338 14.40 13.47 -7.75
CA LEU A 338 15.30 12.42 -7.26
C LEU A 338 16.69 12.54 -7.88
N TYR A 339 16.77 12.75 -9.20
CA TYR A 339 18.03 12.97 -9.91
C TYR A 339 18.75 14.24 -9.46
N ASP A 340 18.06 15.37 -9.34
CA ASP A 340 18.69 16.63 -8.95
C ASP A 340 19.20 16.59 -7.49
N ILE A 341 18.46 15.96 -6.57
CA ILE A 341 18.91 15.69 -5.19
C ILE A 341 20.15 14.78 -5.18
N SER A 342 20.08 13.65 -5.90
CA SER A 342 21.18 12.69 -5.98
C SER A 342 22.45 13.33 -6.53
N ARG A 343 22.32 14.15 -7.58
CA ARG A 343 23.44 14.86 -8.18
C ARG A 343 24.04 15.88 -7.22
N GLU A 344 23.21 16.59 -6.47
CA GLU A 344 23.68 17.56 -5.49
C GLU A 344 24.44 16.88 -4.34
N ASN A 345 23.91 15.78 -3.78
CA ASN A 345 24.63 14.96 -2.81
C ASN A 345 25.94 14.41 -3.39
N HIS A 346 25.95 14.00 -4.65
CA HIS A 346 27.16 13.54 -5.33
C HIS A 346 28.21 14.64 -5.46
N ARG A 347 27.82 15.88 -5.80
CA ARG A 347 28.73 17.03 -5.80
C ARG A 347 29.30 17.34 -4.42
N ARG A 348 28.59 16.96 -3.35
CA ARG A 348 29.02 17.08 -1.95
C ARG A 348 29.88 15.91 -1.45
N GLY A 349 30.18 14.94 -2.31
CA GLY A 349 31.09 13.84 -2.01
C GLY A 349 30.43 12.47 -1.79
N VAL A 350 29.10 12.37 -1.90
CA VAL A 350 28.41 11.07 -1.79
C VAL A 350 28.62 10.27 -3.07
N ALA A 351 29.28 9.11 -3.00
CA ALA A 351 29.47 8.28 -4.18
C ALA A 351 28.13 7.70 -4.69
N TYR A 352 27.99 7.55 -6.01
CA TYR A 352 26.97 6.65 -6.54
C TYR A 352 27.42 5.20 -6.35
N MET A 353 26.46 4.31 -6.10
CA MET A 353 26.73 2.89 -6.09
C MET A 353 27.31 2.38 -7.41
N THR A 354 28.17 1.39 -7.28
CA THR A 354 28.74 0.62 -8.37
C THR A 354 27.88 -0.59 -8.70
N LEU A 355 28.07 -1.16 -9.89
CA LEU A 355 27.37 -2.39 -10.29
C LEU A 355 27.68 -3.56 -9.34
N SER A 356 28.91 -3.67 -8.81
CA SER A 356 29.30 -4.74 -7.91
C SER A 356 28.56 -4.68 -6.57
N GLU A 357 28.34 -3.47 -6.03
CA GLU A 357 27.54 -3.25 -4.82
C GLU A 357 26.08 -3.63 -5.05
N VAL A 358 25.49 -3.21 -6.17
CA VAL A 358 24.11 -3.56 -6.53
C VAL A 358 23.94 -5.09 -6.66
N VAL A 359 24.87 -5.77 -7.33
CA VAL A 359 24.85 -7.24 -7.46
C VAL A 359 24.97 -7.92 -6.10
N ARG A 360 25.79 -7.39 -5.18
CA ARG A 360 25.93 -7.91 -3.82
C ARG A 360 24.62 -7.80 -3.05
N ILE A 361 23.96 -6.64 -3.08
CA ILE A 361 22.68 -6.42 -2.40
C ILE A 361 21.58 -7.30 -3.00
N TRP A 362 21.49 -7.39 -4.33
CA TRP A 362 20.53 -8.28 -4.98
C TRP A 362 20.69 -9.74 -4.54
N ARG A 363 21.93 -10.25 -4.49
CA ARG A 363 22.21 -11.61 -3.98
C ARG A 363 21.81 -11.78 -2.51
N ARG A 364 22.01 -10.76 -1.66
CA ARG A 364 21.56 -10.77 -0.25
C ARG A 364 20.05 -10.89 -0.17
N ILE A 365 19.31 -10.08 -0.93
CA ILE A 365 17.84 -10.12 -0.97
C ILE A 365 17.33 -11.48 -1.42
N GLN A 366 17.92 -12.08 -2.46
CA GLN A 366 17.49 -13.41 -2.97
C GLN A 366 17.74 -14.55 -1.98
N ARG A 367 18.71 -14.43 -1.06
CA ARG A 367 18.93 -15.44 -0.01
C ARG A 367 17.90 -15.35 1.13
N ASN A 368 17.29 -14.18 1.31
CA ASN A 368 16.37 -13.89 2.41
C ASN A 368 14.89 -13.89 1.94
N LYS A 369 14.60 -14.47 0.77
CA LYS A 369 13.25 -14.73 0.25
C LYS A 369 13.04 -16.23 0.20
#